data_AF-A0A6L4WNX0-F1
#
_entry.id   AF-A0A6L4WNX0-F1
#
_cell.length_a   1.000
_cell.length_b   1.000
_cell.length_c   1.000
_cell.angle_alpha   90.00
_cell.angle_beta   90.00
_cell.angle_gamma   90.00
#
_symmetry.space_group_name_H-M   'P 1'
#
loop_
_entity.id
_entity.type
_entity.pdbx_description
1 polymer ?
#
loop_
_entity_poly.entity_id
_entity_poly.type
_entity_poly.pdbx_seq_one_letter_code
_entity_poly.pdbx_strand_id
1 'polypeptide(L)'
;MNQGTYPLAASMINQINRLDQISNNLANTNTHGFKQDGLTETTFNQYLQRAQDEGFTPTKINTVTNNIPKIDAMYIDGEVGAIASTGNKLD
;
A
#
# COMPACT_ATOMS: atom_id res chain seq x y z
N MET A 1 10.92 -27.49 3.19
CA MET A 1 11.01 -26.81 1.88
C MET A 1 9.94 -25.73 1.68
N ASN A 2 8.72 -25.87 2.23
CA ASN A 2 7.63 -24.90 1.98
C ASN A 2 7.66 -23.60 2.81
N GLN A 3 8.47 -23.51 3.87
CA GLN A 3 8.45 -22.34 4.76
C GLN A 3 9.06 -21.07 4.13
N GLY A 4 9.94 -21.20 3.12
CA GLY A 4 10.56 -20.05 2.44
C GLY A 4 9.81 -19.59 1.19
N THR A 5 9.09 -20.50 0.51
CA THR A 5 8.39 -20.19 -0.75
C THR A 5 7.17 -19.31 -0.55
N TYR A 6 6.39 -19.50 0.52
CA TYR A 6 5.22 -18.66 0.80
C TYR A 6 5.59 -17.21 1.15
N PRO A 7 6.59 -16.94 2.02
CA PRO A 7 7.09 -15.58 2.23
C PRO A 7 7.53 -14.89 0.95
N LEU A 8 8.29 -15.59 0.10
CA LEU A 8 8.75 -15.03 -1.17
C LEU A 8 7.60 -14.71 -2.12
N ALA A 9 6.64 -15.63 -2.28
CA ALA A 9 5.47 -15.41 -3.11
C ALA A 9 4.61 -14.24 -2.61
N ALA A 10 4.38 -14.16 -1.31
CA ALA A 10 3.63 -13.06 -0.71
C ALA A 10 4.34 -11.70 -0.89
N SER A 11 5.66 -11.65 -0.71
CA SER A 11 6.45 -10.44 -0.99
C SER A 11 6.37 -10.03 -2.47
N MET A 12 6.40 -10.99 -3.39
CA MET A 12 6.22 -10.70 -4.82
C MET A 12 4.83 -10.13 -5.13
N ILE A 13 3.77 -10.64 -4.50
CA ILE A 13 2.41 -10.10 -4.67
C ILE A 13 2.34 -8.63 -4.21
N ASN A 14 2.93 -8.26 -3.07
CA ASN A 14 2.98 -6.85 -2.68
C ASN A 14 3.74 -6.00 -3.68
N GLN A 15 4.84 -6.53 -4.23
CA GLN A 15 5.60 -5.81 -5.26
C GLN A 15 4.78 -5.60 -6.54
N ILE A 16 3.96 -6.57 -6.95
CA ILE A 16 3.02 -6.41 -8.07
C ILE A 16 2.01 -5.31 -7.77
N ASN A 17 1.38 -5.35 -6.60
CA ASN A 17 0.41 -4.32 -6.21
C ASN A 17 1.02 -2.91 -6.17
N ARG A 18 2.27 -2.77 -5.68
CA ARG A 18 3.03 -1.51 -5.75
C ARG A 18 3.20 -1.04 -7.19
N LEU A 19 3.59 -1.94 -8.09
CA LEU A 19 3.78 -1.63 -9.50
C LEU A 19 2.46 -1.21 -10.14
N ASP A 20 1.34 -1.86 -9.81
CA ASP A 20 0.02 -1.52 -10.34
C ASP A 20 -0.40 -0.11 -9.92
N GLN A 21 -0.20 0.25 -8.64
CA GLN A 21 -0.46 1.62 -8.17
C GLN A 21 0.42 2.65 -8.89
N ILE A 22 1.74 2.40 -8.96
CA ILE A 22 2.67 3.31 -9.64
C ILE A 22 2.29 3.46 -11.11
N SER A 23 1.91 2.37 -11.77
CA SER A 23 1.48 2.36 -13.17
C SER A 23 0.20 3.18 -13.37
N ASN A 24 -0.79 3.04 -12.48
CA ASN A 24 -2.02 3.83 -12.54
C ASN A 24 -1.74 5.33 -12.37
N ASN A 25 -0.95 5.68 -11.35
CA ASN A 25 -0.53 7.06 -11.11
C ASN A 25 0.22 7.63 -12.32
N LEU A 26 1.16 6.86 -12.88
CA LEU A 26 1.94 7.26 -14.05
C LEU A 26 1.06 7.48 -15.29
N ALA A 27 0.12 6.57 -15.54
CA ALA A 27 -0.81 6.66 -16.65
C ALA A 27 -1.70 7.90 -16.58
N ASN A 28 -2.03 8.36 -15.36
CA ASN A 28 -2.90 9.52 -15.12
C ASN A 28 -2.16 10.83 -14.83
N THR A 29 -0.85 10.88 -15.03
CA THR A 29 -0.02 12.09 -14.77
C THR A 29 -0.50 13.35 -15.49
N ASN A 30 -1.12 13.22 -16.67
CA ASN A 30 -1.62 14.33 -17.47
C ASN A 30 -3.14 14.54 -17.35
N THR A 31 -3.81 13.82 -16.46
CA THR A 31 -5.25 13.94 -16.24
C THR A 31 -5.53 15.12 -15.31
N HIS A 32 -6.25 16.13 -15.80
CA HIS A 32 -6.58 17.32 -15.00
C HIS A 32 -7.39 16.96 -13.75
N GLY A 33 -6.96 17.46 -12.59
CA GLY A 33 -7.62 17.20 -11.32
C GLY A 33 -7.42 15.79 -10.77
N PHE A 34 -6.58 14.95 -11.39
CA PHE A 34 -6.24 13.64 -10.85
C PHE A 34 -5.54 13.77 -9.49
N LYS A 35 -5.88 12.86 -8.58
CA LYS A 35 -5.29 12.76 -7.25
C LYS A 35 -4.58 11.42 -7.15
N GLN A 36 -3.32 11.46 -6.74
CA GLN A 36 -2.46 10.29 -6.72
C GLN A 36 -2.96 9.28 -5.68
N ASP A 37 -2.94 7.99 -6.03
CA ASP A 37 -3.16 6.94 -5.04
C ASP A 37 -1.86 6.62 -4.30
N GLY A 38 -1.95 6.53 -2.98
CA GLY A 38 -0.91 6.03 -2.07
C GLY A 38 -1.32 4.69 -1.46
N LEU A 39 -0.33 3.86 -1.13
CA LEU A 39 -0.53 2.61 -0.40
C LEU A 39 0.21 2.64 0.92
N THR A 40 -0.36 1.98 1.90
CA THR A 40 0.26 1.75 3.21
C THR A 40 0.53 0.27 3.35
N GLU A 41 1.66 -0.04 3.97
CA GLU A 41 2.05 -1.42 4.22
C GLU A 41 2.24 -1.67 5.70
N THR A 42 1.84 -2.87 6.09
CA THR A 42 1.98 -3.39 7.43
C THR A 42 2.56 -4.80 7.38
N THR A 43 2.75 -5.39 8.55
CA THR A 43 3.09 -6.80 8.70
C THR A 43 2.10 -7.44 9.66
N PHE A 44 2.02 -8.78 9.67
CA PHE A 44 1.11 -9.46 10.59
C PHE A 44 1.39 -9.15 12.07
N ASN A 45 2.63 -8.78 12.40
CA ASN A 45 3.00 -8.36 13.75
C ASN A 45 2.23 -7.13 14.24
N GLN A 46 1.89 -6.17 13.38
CA GLN A 46 1.08 -5.03 13.81
C GLN A 46 -0.35 -5.45 14.19
N TYR A 47 -0.95 -6.38 13.44
CA TYR A 47 -2.26 -6.94 13.80
C TYR A 47 -2.20 -7.76 15.10
N LEU A 48 -1.11 -8.51 15.32
CA LEU A 48 -0.90 -9.24 16.57
C LEU A 48 -0.75 -8.30 17.77
N GLN A 49 -0.02 -7.19 17.61
CA GLN A 49 0.12 -6.18 18.64
C GLN A 49 -1.23 -5.52 18.95
N ARG A 50 -1.98 -5.12 17.91
CA ARG A 50 -3.33 -4.59 18.09
C ARG A 50 -4.25 -5.57 18.84
N ALA A 51 -4.21 -6.86 18.50
CA ALA A 51 -4.97 -7.87 19.21
C ALA A 51 -4.55 -8.02 20.68
N GLN A 52 -3.25 -7.90 20.99
CA GLN A 52 -2.74 -7.84 22.37
C GLN A 52 -3.31 -6.67 23.14
N ASP A 53 -3.32 -5.48 22.53
CA ASP A 53 -3.88 -4.27 23.13
C ASP A 53 -5.40 -4.42 23.38
N GLU A 54 -6.10 -5.20 22.55
CA GLU A 54 -7.52 -5.55 22.70
C GLU A 54 -7.77 -6.73 23.67
N GLY A 55 -6.73 -7.22 24.35
CA GLY A 55 -6.82 -8.24 25.40
C GLY A 55 -6.68 -9.69 24.92
N PHE A 56 -6.34 -9.92 23.66
CA PHE A 56 -6.03 -11.26 23.13
C PHE A 56 -4.53 -11.56 23.23
N THR A 57 -4.14 -12.64 23.92
CA THR A 57 -2.72 -13.05 23.98
C THR A 57 -2.36 -14.05 22.88
N PRO A 58 -1.54 -13.68 21.87
CA PRO A 58 -1.11 -14.58 20.81
C PRO A 58 -0.15 -15.63 21.38
N THR A 59 -0.47 -16.90 21.16
CA THR A 59 0.32 -18.03 21.68
C THR A 59 1.27 -18.64 20.64
N LYS A 60 1.09 -18.31 19.36
CA LYS A 60 1.88 -18.83 18.24
C LYS A 60 2.39 -17.67 17.39
N ILE A 61 3.63 -17.26 17.63
CA ILE A 61 4.29 -16.19 16.88
C ILE A 61 5.35 -16.84 16.00
N ASN A 62 5.28 -16.59 14.69
CA ASN A 62 6.29 -17.03 13.74
C ASN A 62 7.03 -15.80 13.20
N THR A 63 8.29 -15.66 13.59
CA THR A 63 9.12 -14.49 13.23
C THR A 63 9.38 -14.35 11.74
N VAL A 64 9.30 -15.44 10.95
CA VAL A 64 9.54 -15.39 9.51
C VAL A 64 8.27 -14.97 8.77
N THR A 65 7.15 -15.67 9.02
CA THR A 65 5.91 -15.39 8.29
C THR A 65 5.23 -14.11 8.73
N ASN A 66 5.39 -13.72 10.00
CA ASN A 66 4.68 -12.54 10.50
C ASN A 66 5.31 -11.22 10.02
N ASN A 67 6.57 -11.25 9.59
CA ASN A 67 7.29 -10.11 9.05
C ASN A 67 7.09 -9.91 7.54
N ILE A 68 6.32 -10.77 6.88
CA ILE A 68 5.99 -10.58 5.46
C ILE A 68 5.17 -9.29 5.34
N PRO A 69 5.57 -8.33 4.48
CA PRO A 69 4.80 -7.13 4.23
C PRO A 69 3.42 -7.48 3.68
N LYS A 70 2.43 -6.63 3.92
CA LYS A 70 1.07 -6.73 3.40
C LYS A 70 0.54 -5.33 3.19
N ILE A 71 -0.21 -5.13 2.11
CA ILE A 71 -0.96 -3.88 1.95
C ILE A 71 -2.03 -3.80 3.04
N ASP A 72 -2.03 -2.69 3.77
CA ASP A 72 -3.00 -2.38 4.83
C ASP A 72 -4.18 -1.59 4.26
N ALA A 73 -3.89 -0.47 3.59
CA ALA A 73 -4.88 0.39 2.96
C ALA A 73 -4.34 1.12 1.73
N MET A 74 -5.26 1.48 0.84
CA MET A 74 -5.04 2.45 -0.24
C MET A 74 -5.74 3.76 0.14
N TYR A 75 -5.12 4.89 -0.19
CA TYR A 75 -5.66 6.21 0.09
C TYR A 75 -5.39 7.14 -1.09
N ILE A 76 -6.19 8.21 -1.19
CA ILE A 76 -6.01 9.27 -2.18
C ILE A 76 -5.22 10.39 -1.52
N ASP A 77 -4.15 10.83 -2.17
CA ASP A 77 -3.39 12.01 -1.77
C ASP A 77 -4.17 13.28 -2.10
N GLY A 78 -4.48 14.07 -1.07
CA GLY A 78 -5.26 15.29 -1.18
C GLY A 78 -4.46 16.50 -1.67
N GLU A 79 -3.13 16.41 -1.76
CA GLU A 79 -2.25 17.54 -2.11
C GLU A 79 -2.66 18.22 -3.43
N VAL A 80 -2.55 19.55 -3.45
CA VAL A 80 -2.88 20.36 -4.64
C VAL A 80 -1.71 20.30 -5.61
N GLY A 81 -1.98 19.82 -6.83
CA GLY A 81 -0.99 19.76 -7.90
C GLY A 81 -0.68 21.12 -8.53
N ALA A 82 0.25 21.13 -9.49
CA ALA A 82 0.58 22.33 -10.24
C ALA A 82 -0.62 22.80 -11.09
N ILE A 83 -0.77 24.12 -11.20
CA ILE A 83 -1.79 24.76 -12.03
C ILE A 83 -1.11 25.32 -13.28
N ALA A 84 -1.67 25.02 -14.45
CA ALA A 84 -1.21 25.54 -15.73
C ALA A 84 -2.29 26.43 -16.35
N SER A 85 -1.92 27.67 -16.72
CA SER A 85 -2.83 28.58 -17.42
C SER A 85 -3.04 28.12 -18.86
N THR A 86 -4.29 27.96 -19.28
CA THR A 86 -4.64 27.59 -20.67
C THR A 86 -4.97 28.78 -21.56
N GLY A 87 -5.16 29.98 -20.97
CA GLY A 87 -5.54 31.19 -21.70
C GLY A 87 -7.01 31.23 -22.13
N ASN A 88 -7.81 30.23 -21.74
CA ASN A 88 -9.26 30.24 -21.92
C ASN A 88 -9.92 31.08 -20.82
N LYS A 89 -11.01 31.80 -21.14
CA LYS A 89 -11.74 32.65 -20.19
C LYS A 89 -12.60 31.85 -19.20
N LEU A 90 -12.92 30.60 -19.54
CA LEU A 90 -13.81 29.73 -18.77
C LEU A 90 -13.06 28.59 -18.06
N ASP A 91 -11.73 28.68 -17.98
CA ASP A 91 -10.83 27.73 -17.33
C ASP A 91 -10.03 28.45 -16.23
#